data_AF-A0A832CME6-F1
#
_entry.id   AF-A0A832CME6-F1
#
_cell.length_a   1.000
_cell.length_b   1.000
_cell.length_c   1.000
_cell.angle_alpha   90.00
_cell.angle_beta   90.00
_cell.angle_gamma   90.00
#
_symmetry.space_group_name_H-M   'P 1'
#
loop_
_entity.id
_entity.type
_entity.pdbx_description
1 polymer ?
#
loop_
_entity_poly.entity_id
_entity_poly.type
_entity_poly.pdbx_seq_one_letter_code
_entity_poly.pdbx_strand_id
1 'polypeptide(L)'
;MKGTRSLSALLHASLVFALMPLAARAATAETTYVDEYGNTRSVTATVVESSTSTLTGGWYVVNGSITRNSTITVSGDARLILADGASLTIYGDFNNAGINVSGSNHLTIYGQEQGTGQLAVTCGGNGAGI
;
A
#
# COMPACT_ATOMS: atom_id res chain seq x y z
N MET A 1 -54.90 36.05 17.41
CA MET A 1 -54.29 36.80 16.28
C MET A 1 -53.00 37.45 16.74
N LYS A 2 -51.92 37.30 15.96
CA LYS A 2 -50.78 38.24 15.77
C LYS A 2 -50.06 38.75 17.04
N GLY A 3 -48.74 38.63 17.20
CA GLY A 3 -47.68 38.26 16.29
C GLY A 3 -46.32 38.42 16.97
N THR A 4 -45.35 37.65 16.47
CA THR A 4 -43.90 37.93 16.30
C THR A 4 -43.19 38.86 17.31
N ARG A 5 -42.02 38.42 17.81
CA ARG A 5 -40.70 38.94 17.40
C ARG A 5 -39.51 38.32 18.17
N SER A 6 -38.59 37.77 17.36
CA SER A 6 -37.13 37.85 17.52
C SER A 6 -36.44 37.03 18.62
N LEU A 7 -36.18 35.75 18.32
CA LEU A 7 -34.92 35.10 18.73
C LEU A 7 -34.10 34.83 17.47
N SER A 8 -33.24 35.77 17.11
CA SER A 8 -32.18 35.54 16.13
C SER A 8 -30.93 36.22 16.65
N ALA A 9 -30.02 35.42 17.19
CA ALA A 9 -28.58 35.64 17.17
C ALA A 9 -27.90 34.43 17.81
N LEU A 10 -26.83 33.94 17.17
CA LEU A 10 -25.89 32.91 17.63
C LEU A 10 -26.28 31.45 17.46
N LEU A 11 -26.33 30.97 16.21
CA LEU A 11 -25.99 29.57 15.92
C LEU A 11 -25.53 29.33 14.47
N HIS A 12 -24.47 30.01 14.01
CA HIS A 12 -23.93 29.76 12.66
C HIS A 12 -22.40 29.73 12.56
N ALA A 13 -21.67 29.53 13.67
CA ALA A 13 -20.20 29.63 13.65
C ALA A 13 -19.42 28.32 13.87
N SER A 14 -20.04 27.14 13.87
CA SER A 14 -19.31 25.91 14.27
C SER A 14 -19.40 24.68 13.36
N LEU A 15 -20.16 24.68 12.25
CA LEU A 15 -20.35 23.44 11.47
C LEU A 15 -19.72 23.42 10.06
N VAL A 16 -18.87 24.39 9.71
CA VAL A 16 -18.18 24.39 8.38
C VAL A 16 -16.67 24.27 8.53
N PHE A 17 -16.22 23.32 9.36
CA PHE A 17 -14.79 22.92 9.39
C PHE A 17 -14.57 21.40 9.40
N ALA A 18 -15.63 20.59 9.28
CA ALA A 18 -15.54 19.14 9.43
C ALA A 18 -15.50 18.34 8.12
N LEU A 19 -15.47 19.00 6.96
CA LEU A 19 -15.47 18.32 5.65
C LEU A 19 -14.24 18.65 4.80
N MET A 20 -13.06 18.82 5.43
CA MET A 20 -11.83 18.64 4.66
C MET A 20 -11.76 17.16 4.26
N PRO A 21 -11.58 16.82 2.97
CA PRO A 21 -11.36 15.44 2.60
C PRO A 21 -10.10 14.97 3.32
N LEU A 22 -10.23 13.97 4.19
CA LEU A 22 -9.07 13.29 4.76
C LEU A 22 -8.35 12.60 3.61
N ALA A 23 -7.35 13.28 3.04
CA ALA A 23 -6.42 12.64 2.14
C ALA A 23 -5.67 11.60 2.98
N ALA A 24 -6.06 10.32 2.86
CA ALA A 24 -5.37 9.22 3.48
C ALA A 24 -3.95 9.18 2.91
N ARG A 25 -2.99 9.61 3.71
CA ARG A 25 -1.56 9.54 3.35
C ARG A 25 -1.15 8.10 3.62
N ALA A 26 -0.50 7.45 2.66
CA ALA A 26 0.06 6.13 2.91
C ALA A 26 1.07 6.21 4.07
N ALA A 27 1.01 5.27 5.00
CA ALA A 27 1.94 5.21 6.10
C ALA A 27 3.35 4.92 5.59
N THR A 28 4.36 5.48 6.24
CA THR A 28 5.77 5.22 5.93
C THR A 28 6.50 4.68 7.15
N ALA A 29 7.47 3.78 6.94
CA ALA A 29 8.30 3.21 7.99
C ALA A 29 9.78 3.21 7.58
N GLU A 30 10.65 3.50 8.55
CA GLU A 30 12.09 3.20 8.42
C GLU A 30 12.29 1.69 8.48
N THR A 31 13.04 1.16 7.53
CA THR A 31 13.30 -0.27 7.43
C THR A 31 14.69 -0.52 6.86
N THR A 32 15.19 -1.75 7.01
CA THR A 32 16.39 -2.21 6.35
C THR A 32 16.09 -3.20 5.23
N TYR A 33 17.07 -3.42 4.35
CA TYR A 33 17.10 -4.48 3.34
C TYR A 33 18.54 -4.89 3.04
N VAL A 34 18.73 -6.08 2.47
CA VAL A 34 20.04 -6.54 1.97
C VAL A 34 20.15 -6.21 0.48
N ASP A 35 21.16 -5.43 0.09
CA ASP A 35 21.39 -5.03 -1.30
C ASP A 35 21.99 -6.15 -2.17
N GLU A 36 22.17 -5.90 -3.47
CA GLU A 36 22.69 -6.89 -4.41
C GLU A 36 24.13 -7.36 -4.11
N TYR A 37 24.85 -6.63 -3.26
CA TYR A 37 26.20 -6.97 -2.81
C TYR A 37 26.20 -7.64 -1.42
N GLY A 38 25.03 -7.93 -0.86
CA GLY A 38 24.89 -8.55 0.45
C GLY A 38 25.03 -7.59 1.63
N ASN A 39 25.00 -6.26 1.41
CA ASN A 39 25.14 -5.29 2.49
C ASN A 39 23.77 -4.81 2.99
N THR A 40 23.66 -4.64 4.30
CA THR A 40 22.47 -4.06 4.92
C THR A 40 22.40 -2.55 4.67
N ARG A 41 21.26 -2.09 4.17
CA ARG A 41 20.94 -0.69 3.87
C ARG A 41 19.68 -0.27 4.60
N SER A 42 19.55 1.02 4.91
CA SER A 42 18.34 1.61 5.52
C SER A 42 17.61 2.52 4.55
N VAL A 43 16.28 2.54 4.62
CA VAL A 43 15.43 3.40 3.78
C VAL A 43 14.07 3.66 4.44
N THR A 44 13.49 4.82 4.16
CA THR A 44 12.07 5.09 4.42
C THR A 44 11.22 4.50 3.31
N ALA A 45 10.33 3.57 3.63
CA ALA A 45 9.46 2.90 2.67
C ALA A 45 7.98 3.14 2.97
N THR A 46 7.14 3.11 1.93
CA THR A 46 5.69 3.13 2.07
C THR A 46 5.20 1.76 2.55
N VAL A 47 4.42 1.72 3.62
CA VAL A 47 3.89 0.47 4.17
C VAL A 47 2.84 -0.08 3.20
N VAL A 48 3.00 -1.35 2.82
CA VAL A 48 1.98 -2.08 2.07
C VAL A 48 0.83 -2.40 3.02
N GLU A 49 -0.39 -2.17 2.56
CA GLU A 49 -1.63 -2.52 3.25
C GLU A 49 -2.46 -3.45 2.37
N SER A 50 -3.49 -4.07 2.94
CA SER A 50 -4.47 -4.84 2.16
C SER A 50 -5.16 -3.98 1.10
N SER A 51 -5.21 -2.67 1.30
CA SER A 51 -5.78 -1.67 0.38
C SER A 51 -4.86 -1.31 -0.79
N THR A 52 -3.54 -1.54 -0.69
CA THR A 52 -2.54 -1.14 -1.70
C THR A 52 -2.80 -1.84 -3.04
N SER A 53 -3.22 -1.08 -4.05
CA SER A 53 -3.55 -1.60 -5.39
C SER A 53 -2.48 -1.34 -6.44
N THR A 54 -1.58 -0.38 -6.20
CA THR A 54 -0.63 0.08 -7.21
C THR A 54 0.72 0.39 -6.56
N LEU A 55 1.80 -0.05 -7.21
CA LEU A 55 3.18 0.35 -6.90
C LEU A 55 3.68 1.25 -8.04
N THR A 56 3.62 2.57 -7.83
CA THR A 56 3.92 3.57 -8.88
C THR A 56 5.41 3.82 -9.08
N GLY A 57 6.23 3.41 -8.11
CA GLY A 57 7.67 3.63 -8.08
C GLY A 57 8.12 4.10 -6.70
N GLY A 58 9.35 3.75 -6.33
CA GLY A 58 9.88 3.99 -4.98
C GLY A 58 9.89 2.74 -4.11
N TRP A 59 10.05 2.96 -2.80
CA TRP A 59 10.24 1.89 -1.82
C TRP A 59 8.94 1.57 -1.09
N TYR A 60 8.67 0.26 -0.98
CA TYR A 60 7.54 -0.31 -0.26
C TYR A 60 8.02 -1.37 0.72
N VAL A 61 7.33 -1.52 1.85
CA VAL A 61 7.68 -2.53 2.87
C VAL A 61 6.45 -3.28 3.35
N VAL A 62 6.58 -4.61 3.45
CA VAL A 62 5.62 -5.50 4.11
C VAL A 62 6.16 -5.75 5.51
N ASN A 63 5.45 -5.29 6.54
CA ASN A 63 5.89 -5.36 7.94
C ASN A 63 4.98 -6.24 8.83
N GLY A 64 4.11 -7.04 8.22
CA GLY A 64 3.20 -7.95 8.90
C GLY A 64 2.64 -8.99 7.94
N SER A 65 1.61 -9.71 8.38
CA SER A 65 0.90 -10.68 7.55
C SER A 65 -0.28 -10.03 6.83
N ILE A 66 -0.15 -9.87 5.53
CA ILE A 66 -1.12 -9.18 4.68
C ILE A 66 -1.68 -10.17 3.66
N THR A 67 -3.00 -10.18 3.54
CA THR A 67 -3.70 -10.89 2.47
C THR A 67 -4.46 -9.89 1.62
N ARG A 68 -4.31 -9.99 0.30
CA ARG A 68 -5.03 -9.19 -0.67
C ARG A 68 -5.72 -10.09 -1.69
N ASN A 69 -7.01 -9.85 -1.91
CA ASN A 69 -7.85 -10.64 -2.82
C ASN A 69 -8.00 -9.98 -4.20
N SER A 70 -7.02 -9.17 -4.60
CA SER A 70 -7.05 -8.45 -5.87
C SER A 70 -5.63 -8.13 -6.32
N THR A 71 -5.44 -8.07 -7.63
CA THR A 71 -4.16 -7.73 -8.25
C THR A 71 -3.54 -6.44 -7.69
N ILE A 72 -2.22 -6.45 -7.58
CA ILE A 72 -1.38 -5.25 -7.44
C ILE A 72 -0.79 -4.92 -8.81
N THR A 73 -0.98 -3.69 -9.29
CA THR A 73 -0.39 -3.22 -10.55
C THR A 73 0.92 -2.50 -10.28
N VAL A 74 1.99 -2.84 -11.00
CA VAL A 74 3.24 -2.08 -10.97
C VAL A 74 3.25 -1.10 -12.14
N SER A 75 3.35 0.19 -11.85
CA SER A 75 3.28 1.28 -12.85
C SER A 75 4.48 2.23 -12.78
N GLY A 76 5.65 1.69 -12.41
CA GLY A 76 6.94 2.37 -12.46
C GLY A 76 8.06 1.45 -11.99
N ASP A 77 9.13 2.04 -11.43
CA ASP A 77 10.26 1.31 -10.85
C ASP A 77 10.10 1.15 -9.32
N ALA A 78 9.45 0.05 -8.94
CA ALA A 78 9.08 -0.26 -7.57
C ALA A 78 10.06 -1.23 -6.92
N ARG A 79 10.36 -0.98 -5.64
CA ARG A 79 11.17 -1.86 -4.80
C ARG A 79 10.35 -2.28 -3.59
N LEU A 80 10.17 -3.59 -3.43
CA LEU A 80 9.40 -4.18 -2.34
C LEU A 80 10.35 -4.86 -1.36
N ILE A 81 10.29 -4.47 -0.10
CA ILE A 81 11.01 -5.10 1.00
C ILE A 81 10.05 -6.04 1.73
N LEU A 82 10.40 -7.32 1.79
CA LEU A 82 9.75 -8.29 2.67
C LEU A 82 10.50 -8.29 4.00
N ALA A 83 9.92 -7.64 5.02
CA ALA A 83 10.55 -7.61 6.34
C ALA A 83 10.61 -9.03 6.94
N ASP A 84 11.55 -9.23 7.85
CA ASP A 84 11.70 -10.51 8.53
C ASP A 84 10.43 -10.84 9.33
N GLY A 85 9.96 -12.08 9.20
CA GLY A 85 8.71 -12.59 9.79
C GLY A 85 7.42 -12.09 9.11
N ALA A 86 7.51 -11.22 8.08
CA ALA A 86 6.34 -10.70 7.39
C ALA A 86 5.90 -11.60 6.23
N SER A 87 4.63 -11.49 5.83
CA SER A 87 4.09 -12.24 4.69
C SER A 87 3.12 -11.40 3.87
N LEU A 88 3.25 -11.46 2.55
CA LEU A 88 2.30 -10.88 1.60
C LEU A 88 1.72 -12.00 0.74
N THR A 89 0.42 -12.24 0.90
CA THR A 89 -0.35 -13.16 0.06
C THR A 89 -1.25 -12.37 -0.87
N ILE A 90 -1.16 -12.62 -2.17
CA ILE A 90 -1.99 -11.95 -3.18
C ILE A 90 -2.68 -12.99 -4.06
N TYR A 91 -3.99 -12.86 -4.17
CA TYR A 91 -4.82 -13.61 -5.09
C TYR A 91 -5.17 -12.71 -6.29
N GLY A 92 -4.56 -13.00 -7.43
CA GLY A 92 -4.92 -12.40 -8.71
C GLY A 92 -6.29 -12.89 -9.20
N ASP A 93 -6.83 -12.21 -10.21
CA ASP A 93 -8.05 -12.63 -10.86
C ASP A 93 -7.78 -13.60 -12.04
N PHE A 94 -8.83 -14.01 -12.74
CA PHE A 94 -8.72 -14.94 -13.87
C PHE A 94 -7.88 -14.40 -15.03
N ASN A 95 -7.89 -13.08 -15.23
CA ASN A 95 -7.24 -12.40 -16.35
C ASN A 95 -5.89 -11.80 -15.98
N ASN A 96 -5.60 -11.65 -14.69
CA ASN A 96 -4.42 -10.95 -14.20
C ASN A 96 -3.63 -11.80 -13.19
N ALA A 97 -2.31 -11.73 -13.31
CA ALA A 97 -1.39 -12.12 -12.24
C ALA A 97 -1.75 -11.42 -10.92
N GLY A 98 -1.38 -12.02 -9.78
CA GLY A 98 -1.57 -11.37 -8.48
C GLY A 98 -0.72 -10.11 -8.35
N ILE A 99 0.45 -10.09 -8.98
CA ILE A 99 1.21 -8.86 -9.23
C ILE A 99 1.34 -8.70 -10.75
N ASN A 100 0.77 -7.64 -11.31
CA ASN A 100 0.88 -7.37 -12.74
C ASN A 100 2.01 -6.37 -13.00
N VAL A 101 3.11 -6.85 -13.57
CA VAL A 101 4.23 -6.04 -14.07
C VAL A 101 4.19 -6.06 -15.59
N SER A 102 3.84 -4.93 -16.21
CA SER A 102 3.67 -4.85 -17.67
C SER A 102 4.50 -3.73 -18.29
N GLY A 103 4.78 -3.82 -19.59
CA GLY A 103 5.50 -2.79 -20.33
C GLY A 103 6.93 -2.58 -19.84
N SER A 104 7.32 -1.31 -19.64
CA SER A 104 8.65 -0.91 -19.16
C SER A 104 8.71 -0.71 -17.64
N ASN A 105 7.79 -1.32 -16.89
CA ASN A 105 7.75 -1.22 -15.44
C ASN A 105 8.68 -2.27 -14.81
N HIS A 106 9.15 -2.01 -13.60
CA HIS A 106 10.11 -2.86 -12.90
C HIS A 106 9.66 -3.10 -11.46
N LEU A 107 9.80 -4.34 -11.02
CA LEU A 107 9.65 -4.73 -9.63
C LEU A 107 10.92 -5.43 -9.17
N THR A 108 11.59 -4.86 -8.17
CA THR A 108 12.69 -5.53 -7.48
C THR A 108 12.23 -5.90 -6.07
N ILE A 109 12.51 -7.14 -5.65
CA ILE A 109 12.12 -7.64 -4.34
C ILE A 109 13.38 -7.88 -3.51
N TYR A 110 13.38 -7.36 -2.29
CA TYR A 110 14.46 -7.50 -1.33
C TYR A 110 13.97 -8.18 -0.05
N GLY A 111 14.87 -8.93 0.59
CA GLY A 111 14.69 -9.43 1.95
C GLY A 111 15.51 -8.63 2.96
N GLN A 112 15.28 -8.90 4.24
CA GLN A 112 16.15 -8.48 5.34
C GLN A 112 17.18 -9.56 5.69
N GLU A 113 18.06 -9.27 6.65
CA GLU A 113 19.19 -10.14 6.98
C GLU A 113 18.80 -11.57 7.35
N GLN A 114 17.67 -11.79 8.04
CA GLN A 114 17.25 -13.17 8.36
C GLN A 114 16.64 -13.89 7.16
N GLY A 115 16.24 -13.16 6.11
CA GLY A 115 15.68 -13.73 4.88
C GLY A 115 14.37 -14.49 5.10
N THR A 116 13.56 -14.10 6.10
CA THR A 116 12.36 -14.85 6.52
C THR A 116 11.05 -14.31 5.95
N GLY A 117 11.11 -13.17 5.26
CA GLY A 117 9.95 -12.57 4.60
C GLY A 117 9.40 -13.45 3.47
N GLN A 118 8.07 -13.50 3.33
CA GLN A 118 7.40 -14.39 2.39
C GLN A 118 6.51 -13.62 1.41
N LEU A 119 6.58 -14.00 0.14
CA LEU A 119 5.69 -13.53 -0.91
C LEU A 119 5.01 -14.73 -1.56
N ALA A 120 3.69 -14.81 -1.40
CA ALA A 120 2.86 -15.84 -2.01
C ALA A 120 1.91 -15.18 -3.00
N VAL A 121 2.11 -15.41 -4.29
CA VAL A 121 1.30 -14.79 -5.34
C VAL A 121 0.71 -15.86 -6.22
N THR A 122 -0.60 -15.76 -6.42
CA THR A 122 -1.35 -16.65 -7.31
C THR A 122 -2.04 -15.81 -8.37
N CYS A 123 -2.36 -16.44 -9.50
CA CYS A 123 -3.36 -15.91 -10.42
C CYS A 123 -4.60 -16.83 -10.38
N GLY A 124 -5.76 -16.29 -10.76
CA GLY A 124 -6.99 -17.07 -10.85
C GLY A 124 -7.04 -18.00 -12.07
N GLY A 125 -6.18 -17.77 -13.06
CA GLY A 125 -6.03 -18.62 -14.26
C GLY A 125 -4.89 -19.64 -14.15
N ASN A 126 -4.56 -20.32 -15.26
CA ASN A 126 -3.37 -21.18 -15.36
C ASN A 126 -2.06 -20.39 -15.63
N GLY A 127 -2.02 -19.12 -15.21
CA GLY A 127 -0.90 -18.20 -15.45
C GLY A 127 0.13 -18.17 -14.31
N ALA A 128 1.22 -17.42 -14.51
CA ALA A 128 2.16 -17.12 -13.44
C ALA A 128 1.56 -16.15 -12.42
N GLY A 129 2.04 -16.19 -11.18
CA GLY A 129 1.61 -15.27 -10.13
C GLY A 129 2.10 -13.82 -10.32
N ILE A 130 3.20 -13.63 -11.05
CA ILE A 130 3.82 -12.33 -11.37
C ILE A 130 4.08 -12.26 -12.88
#